data_AF-F8JDR2-F1
#
_entry.id   AF-F8JDR2-F1
#
_cell.length_a   1.000
_cell.length_b   1.000
_cell.length_c   1.000
_cell.angle_alpha   90.00
_cell.angle_beta   90.00
_cell.angle_gamma   90.00
#
_symmetry.space_group_name_H-M   'P 1'
#
loop_
_entity.id
_entity.type
_entity.pdbx_description
1 polymer ?
#
loop_
_entity_poly.entity_id
_entity_poly.type
_entity_poly.pdbx_seq_one_letter_code
_entity_poly.pdbx_strand_id
1 'polypeptide(L)'
;MKTMALKSRETARPFPTHGGEERNVTVVERAFQLARSGRCSAVQEIRYHLKIEGYSDAQVTGLTLLRQLRALIKASRTGTAASAGRLK
;
A
#
# COMPACT_ATOMS: atom_id res chain seq x y z
N MET A 1 -17.59 45.41 20.90
CA MET A 1 -17.96 44.14 21.58
C MET A 1 -18.22 43.06 20.54
N LYS A 2 -17.20 42.32 20.11
CA LYS A 2 -17.40 41.12 19.29
C LYS A 2 -16.34 40.10 19.70
N THR A 3 -16.66 39.33 20.73
CA THR A 3 -15.83 38.24 21.21
C THR A 3 -15.86 37.12 20.18
N MET A 4 -14.66 36.80 19.73
CA MET A 4 -14.29 35.63 18.94
C MET A 4 -14.57 34.33 19.70
N ALA A 5 -14.41 33.24 18.94
CA ALA A 5 -14.14 31.88 19.37
C ALA A 5 -15.36 31.03 19.69
N LEU A 6 -15.60 30.08 18.79
CA LEU A 6 -15.81 28.66 19.08
C LEU A 6 -15.43 27.89 17.80
N LYS A 7 -14.13 27.77 17.51
CA LYS A 7 -13.65 26.78 16.54
C LYS A 7 -13.56 25.47 17.29
N SER A 8 -14.66 24.73 17.23
CA SER A 8 -14.82 23.41 17.82
C SER A 8 -13.61 22.54 17.52
N ARG A 9 -13.08 21.98 18.61
CA ARG A 9 -11.94 21.09 18.64
C ARG A 9 -12.37 19.77 18.02
N GLU A 10 -12.21 19.63 16.71
CA GLU A 10 -12.36 18.34 16.02
C GLU A 10 -11.03 17.58 16.11
N THR A 11 -10.68 17.18 17.34
CA THR A 11 -9.60 16.24 17.62
C THR A 11 -10.18 14.83 17.64
N ALA A 12 -10.51 14.32 16.47
CA ALA A 12 -10.63 12.88 16.24
C ALA A 12 -9.95 12.64 14.89
N ARG A 13 -8.67 12.25 14.93
CA ARG A 13 -7.97 11.82 13.72
C ARG A 13 -8.81 10.67 13.13
N PRO A 14 -9.40 10.82 11.95
CA PRO A 14 -10.14 9.71 11.37
C PRO A 14 -9.12 8.61 11.08
N PHE A 15 -9.32 7.44 11.69
CA PHE A 15 -8.73 6.23 11.14
C PHE A 15 -9.30 6.12 9.73
N PRO A 16 -8.47 6.14 8.67
CA PRO A 16 -8.99 6.17 7.32
C PRO A 16 -9.73 4.86 7.02
N THR A 17 -11.06 4.92 7.06
CA THR A 17 -11.96 3.89 6.54
C THR A 17 -12.05 4.06 5.05
N HIS A 18 -11.75 2.98 4.34
CA HIS A 18 -11.66 2.88 2.89
C HIS A 18 -13.03 3.15 2.26
N GLY A 19 -13.20 4.27 1.54
CA GLY A 19 -14.44 4.58 0.82
C GLY A 19 -14.31 5.81 -0.05
N GLY A 20 -14.19 5.60 -1.37
CA GLY A 20 -14.44 6.62 -2.39
C GLY A 20 -13.27 7.58 -2.71
N GLU A 21 -12.50 7.24 -3.73
CA GLU A 21 -11.95 8.15 -4.75
C GLU A 21 -11.44 9.55 -4.30
N GLU A 22 -10.25 9.60 -3.72
CA GLU A 22 -9.31 10.72 -3.98
C GLU A 22 -7.86 10.24 -3.78
N ARG A 23 -7.26 9.71 -4.86
CA ARG A 23 -5.83 9.55 -5.22
C ARG A 23 -4.74 9.45 -4.13
N ASN A 24 -5.05 9.04 -2.91
CA ASN A 24 -4.08 8.79 -1.85
C ASN A 24 -3.87 7.28 -1.76
N VAL A 25 -2.95 6.77 -2.58
CA VAL A 25 -2.57 5.35 -2.56
C VAL A 25 -2.16 4.98 -1.14
N THR A 26 -2.92 4.09 -0.50
CA THR A 26 -2.59 3.63 0.86
C THR A 26 -1.30 2.81 0.84
N VAL A 27 -0.58 2.75 1.97
CA VAL A 27 0.63 1.92 2.10
C VAL A 27 0.36 0.48 1.68
N VAL A 28 -0.80 -0.02 2.07
CA VAL A 28 -1.27 -1.37 1.76
C VAL A 28 -1.47 -1.54 0.26
N GLU A 29 -2.23 -0.66 -0.41
CA GLU A 29 -2.37 -0.70 -1.86
C GLU A 29 -1.04 -0.59 -2.59
N ARG A 30 -0.12 0.25 -2.10
CA ARG A 30 1.21 0.36 -2.70
C ARG A 30 1.99 -0.93 -2.56
N ALA A 31 1.89 -1.61 -1.42
CA ALA A 31 2.43 -2.95 -1.23
C ALA A 31 1.85 -3.96 -2.22
N PHE A 32 0.53 -3.91 -2.44
CA PHE A 32 -0.17 -4.76 -3.41
C PHE A 32 0.27 -4.48 -4.85
N GLN A 33 0.48 -3.21 -5.22
CA GLN A 33 1.01 -2.83 -6.54
C GLN A 33 2.43 -3.36 -6.74
N LEU A 34 3.31 -3.21 -5.74
CA LEU A 34 4.68 -3.73 -5.78
C LEU A 34 4.69 -5.26 -5.93
N ALA A 35 3.87 -5.97 -5.15
CA ALA A 35 3.72 -7.42 -5.28
C ALA A 35 3.22 -7.85 -6.67
N ARG A 36 2.19 -7.17 -7.20
CA ARG A 36 1.63 -7.46 -8.53
C ARG A 36 2.62 -7.17 -9.65
N SER A 37 3.46 -6.14 -9.49
CA SER A 37 4.46 -5.76 -10.49
C SER A 37 5.50 -6.84 -10.77
N GLY A 38 5.66 -7.81 -9.86
CA GLY A 38 6.67 -8.86 -9.99
C GLY A 38 8.12 -8.37 -9.80
N ARG A 39 8.35 -7.08 -9.53
CA ARG A 39 9.69 -6.52 -9.28
C ARG A 39 10.26 -6.93 -7.92
N CYS A 40 9.40 -7.30 -6.97
CA CYS A 40 9.79 -7.68 -5.62
C CYS A 40 9.75 -9.21 -5.46
N SER A 41 10.88 -9.81 -5.05
CA SER A 41 10.97 -11.26 -4.79
C SER A 41 10.54 -11.68 -3.40
N ALA A 42 10.49 -10.73 -2.46
CA ALA A 42 10.14 -10.94 -1.06
C ALA A 42 9.38 -9.73 -0.49
N VAL A 43 8.68 -9.95 0.63
CA VAL A 43 7.95 -8.86 1.31
C VAL A 43 8.89 -7.85 1.96
N GLN A 44 10.12 -8.24 2.28
CA GLN A 44 11.17 -7.31 2.73
C GLN A 44 11.47 -6.25 1.66
N GLU A 45 11.54 -6.66 0.38
CA GLU A 45 11.74 -5.74 -0.75
C GLU A 45 10.59 -4.73 -0.85
N ILE A 46 9.36 -5.20 -0.66
CA ILE A 46 8.18 -4.34 -0.64
C ILE A 46 8.29 -3.30 0.47
N ARG A 47 8.68 -3.71 1.69
CA ARG A 47 8.89 -2.78 2.81
C ARG A 47 10.01 -1.79 2.53
N TYR A 48 11.07 -2.22 1.88
CA TYR A 48 12.17 -1.35 1.46
C TYR A 48 11.71 -0.28 0.46
N HIS A 49 10.99 -0.68 -0.59
CA HIS A 49 10.40 0.25 -1.56
C HIS A 49 9.41 1.23 -0.92
N LEU A 50 8.57 0.75 0.00
CA LEU A 50 7.65 1.61 0.74
C LEU A 50 8.40 2.65 1.59
N LYS A 51 9.50 2.26 2.26
CA LYS A 51 10.33 3.20 3.02
C LYS A 51 10.99 4.25 2.15
N ILE A 52 11.50 3.87 0.97
CA ILE A 52 12.08 4.82 0.00
C ILE A 52 11.02 5.82 -0.46
N GLU A 53 9.79 5.36 -0.70
CA GLU A 53 8.66 6.20 -1.09
C GLU A 53 8.10 7.03 0.09
N GLY A 54 8.65 6.90 1.30
CA GLY A 54 8.24 7.68 2.48
C GLY A 54 7.03 7.10 3.23
N TYR A 55 6.62 5.88 2.91
CA TYR A 55 5.51 5.20 3.58
C TYR A 55 5.95 4.46 4.85
N SER A 56 5.07 4.46 5.85
CA SER A 56 5.32 3.78 7.13
C SER A 56 5.05 2.29 7.03
N ASP A 57 6.04 1.45 7.34
CA ASP A 57 5.94 0.00 7.24
C ASP A 57 5.04 -0.63 8.31
N ALA A 58 4.62 0.15 9.33
CA ALA A 58 3.74 -0.29 10.41
C ALA A 58 2.42 -0.90 9.90
N GLN A 59 1.89 -0.40 8.77
CA GLN A 59 0.66 -0.93 8.16
C GLN A 59 0.86 -2.23 7.36
N VAL A 60 2.11 -2.63 7.09
CA VAL A 60 2.48 -3.82 6.29
C VAL A 60 3.14 -4.87 7.19
N THR A 61 2.58 -5.07 8.39
CA THR A 61 3.11 -6.00 9.40
C THR A 61 2.18 -7.18 9.71
N GLY A 62 0.90 -7.10 9.33
CA GLY A 62 -0.09 -8.13 9.65
C GLY A 62 0.19 -9.47 8.93
N LEU A 63 0.16 -10.58 9.68
CA LEU A 63 0.39 -11.95 9.14
C LEU A 63 -0.49 -12.26 7.92
N THR A 64 -1.77 -11.89 7.95
CA THR A 64 -2.69 -12.07 6.83
C THR A 64 -2.24 -11.30 5.59
N LEU A 65 -1.85 -10.04 5.76
CA LEU A 65 -1.41 -9.16 4.68
C LEU A 65 -0.10 -9.68 4.08
N LEU A 66 0.86 -10.10 4.91
CA LEU A 66 2.10 -10.72 4.47
C LEU A 66 1.82 -12.00 3.66
N ARG A 67 0.87 -12.83 4.07
CA ARG A 67 0.46 -14.04 3.32
C ARG A 67 -0.13 -13.67 1.96
N GLN A 68 -0.99 -12.66 1.89
CA GLN A 68 -1.57 -12.18 0.63
C GLN A 68 -0.50 -11.63 -0.32
N LEU A 69 0.43 -10.80 0.18
CA LEU A 69 1.53 -10.28 -0.63
C LEU A 69 2.43 -11.42 -1.15
N ARG A 70 2.75 -12.41 -0.32
CA ARG A 70 3.55 -13.58 -0.75
C ARG A 70 2.84 -14.41 -1.82
N ALA A 71 1.53 -14.61 -1.66
CA ALA A 71 0.72 -15.30 -2.66
C ALA A 71 0.73 -14.54 -3.99
N LEU A 72 0.61 -13.21 -3.95
CA LEU A 72 0.67 -12.35 -5.14
C LEU A 72 2.04 -12.31 -5.79
N ILE A 73 3.13 -12.20 -5.03
CA ILE A 73 4.49 -12.29 -5.58
C ILE A 73 4.70 -13.64 -6.29
N LYS A 74 4.22 -14.74 -5.68
CA LYS A 74 4.29 -16.07 -6.29
C LYS A 74 3.45 -16.13 -7.57
N ALA A 75 2.20 -15.66 -7.51
CA ALA A 75 1.30 -15.62 -8.65
C ALA A 75 1.82 -14.72 -9.79
N SER A 76 2.39 -13.56 -9.48
CA SER A 76 3.00 -12.67 -10.47
C SER A 76 4.23 -13.29 -11.10
N ARG A 77 5.08 -14.00 -10.35
CA ARG A 77 6.23 -14.72 -10.95
C ARG A 77 5.79 -15.86 -11.87
N THR A 78 4.75 -16.59 -11.49
CA THR A 78 4.22 -17.69 -12.32
C THR A 78 3.40 -17.18 -13.51
N GLY A 79 2.66 -16.08 -13.35
CA GLY A 79 1.79 -15.50 -14.38
C GLY A 79 2.49 -14.50 -15.31
N THR A 80 3.60 -13.87 -14.90
CA THR A 80 4.37 -12.96 -15.75
C THR A 80 5.23 -13.70 -16.77
N ALA A 81 5.54 -14.98 -16.55
CA ALA A 81 6.18 -15.82 -17.56
C ALA A 81 5.32 -15.98 -18.83
N ALA A 82 3.99 -15.79 -18.74
CA ALA A 82 3.10 -15.82 -19.90
C ALA A 82 2.97 -14.46 -20.64
N SER A 83 3.39 -13.35 -20.01
CA SER A 83 3.35 -12.01 -20.63
C SER A 83 4.71 -11.52 -21.12
N ALA A 84 5.81 -12.18 -20.74
CA ALA A 84 7.17 -11.86 -21.17
C ALA A 84 7.62 -12.67 -22.40
N GLY A 85 6.66 -13.07 -23.26
CA GLY A 85 6.87 -13.85 -24.47
C GLY A 85 6.35 -13.16 -25.75
N ARG A 86 6.38 -11.83 -25.82
CA ARG A 86 6.19 -11.09 -27.08
C ARG A 86 7.46 -10.33 -27.42
N LEU A 87 8.50 -11.08 -27.77
CA LEU A 87 9.67 -10.57 -28.46
C LEU A 87 9.45 -10.75 -29.97
N LYS A 88 9.81 -9.70 -30.70
CA LYS A 88 9.78 -9.56 -32.17
C LYS A 88 10.68 -10.57 -32.86
#